data_AF-A0A2W5XPF5-F1
#
_entry.id   AF-A0A2W5XPF5-F1
#
_cell.length_a   1.000
_cell.length_b   1.000
_cell.length_c   1.000
_cell.angle_alpha   90.00
_cell.angle_beta   90.00
_cell.angle_gamma   90.00
#
_symmetry.space_group_name_H-M   'P 1'
#
loop_
_entity.id
_entity.type
_entity.pdbx_description
1 polymer ?
#
loop_
_entity_poly.entity_id
_entity_poly.type
_entity_poly.pdbx_seq_one_letter_code
_entity_poly.pdbx_strand_id
1 'polypeptide(L)'
;MPYPSPSTGDWNYESYGRYATREQYDAKMRPKRLELLSKQLAAAPRTLVVCYGKGDWPYFKQLFGAIDWAPKGHYETAQWRGSRVVLSHHFAGHDFNTDAQLAELSQVAFSP
;
A
#
# COMPACT_ATOMS: atom_id res chain seq x y z
N MET A 1 5.04 -11.66 2.45
CA MET A 1 4.21 -11.93 1.26
C MET A 1 3.10 -12.88 1.64
N PRO A 2 1.92 -12.78 1.00
CA PRO A 2 0.91 -13.83 1.07
C PRO A 2 1.50 -15.19 0.65
N TYR A 3 0.93 -16.29 1.14
CA TYR A 3 1.29 -17.61 0.62
C TYR A 3 0.89 -17.70 -0.85
N PRO A 4 1.66 -18.42 -1.70
CA PRO A 4 1.25 -18.68 -3.07
C PRO A 4 -0.12 -19.36 -3.05
N SER A 5 -1.04 -18.83 -3.85
CA SER A 5 -2.41 -19.33 -3.93
C SER A 5 -2.90 -19.19 -5.37
N PRO A 6 -3.65 -20.18 -5.89
CA PRO A 6 -4.23 -20.10 -7.24
C PRO A 6 -5.28 -18.98 -7.36
N SER A 7 -5.90 -18.58 -6.26
CA SER A 7 -6.82 -17.44 -6.21
C SER A 7 -6.71 -16.67 -4.90
N THR A 8 -7.30 -15.47 -4.81
CA THR A 8 -7.35 -14.71 -3.55
C THR A 8 -8.24 -15.36 -2.49
N GLY A 9 -9.10 -16.32 -2.88
CA GLY A 9 -9.95 -17.11 -1.97
C GLY A 9 -9.30 -18.42 -1.49
N ASP A 10 -8.39 -19.01 -2.27
CA ASP A 10 -7.83 -20.35 -2.02
C ASP A 10 -6.57 -20.34 -1.13
N TRP A 11 -6.59 -19.52 -0.09
CA TRP A 11 -5.48 -19.56 0.84
C TRP A 11 -5.56 -20.78 1.73
N ASN A 12 -4.64 -21.70 1.48
CA ASN A 12 -4.32 -22.86 2.30
C ASN A 12 -3.68 -22.46 3.64
N TYR A 13 -4.31 -21.55 4.39
CA TYR A 13 -3.87 -21.10 5.70
C TYR A 13 -3.69 -22.26 6.66
N GLU A 14 -4.58 -23.24 6.62
CA GLU A 14 -4.48 -24.45 7.44
C GLU A 14 -3.42 -25.44 6.91
N SER A 15 -3.36 -25.62 5.58
CA SER A 15 -2.52 -26.66 4.94
C SER A 15 -1.04 -26.28 4.84
N TYR A 16 -0.71 -24.99 4.76
CA TYR A 16 0.68 -24.48 4.67
C TYR A 16 1.01 -23.38 5.70
N GLY A 17 0.02 -22.90 6.45
CA GLY A 17 0.14 -21.68 7.25
C GLY A 17 0.08 -21.91 8.77
N ARG A 18 0.74 -21.02 9.50
CA ARG A 18 0.72 -20.97 10.98
C ARG A 18 -0.59 -20.43 11.56
N TYR A 19 -1.62 -20.18 10.74
CA TYR A 19 -2.85 -19.47 11.10
C TYR A 19 -4.04 -20.13 10.40
N ALA A 20 -5.23 -20.12 10.99
CA ALA A 20 -6.40 -20.79 10.40
C ALA A 20 -7.14 -19.94 9.37
N THR A 21 -7.04 -18.60 9.46
CA THR A 21 -7.74 -17.67 8.56
C THR A 21 -6.87 -16.49 8.13
N ARG A 22 -7.33 -15.78 7.10
CA ARG A 22 -6.71 -14.53 6.62
C ARG A 22 -6.68 -13.47 7.69
N GLU A 23 -7.78 -13.31 8.41
CA GLU A 23 -7.95 -12.31 9.45
C GLU A 23 -6.94 -12.55 10.58
N GLN A 24 -6.75 -13.81 10.99
CA GLN A 24 -5.75 -14.17 12.00
C GLN A 24 -4.33 -13.88 11.52
N TYR A 25 -4.02 -14.27 10.28
CA TYR A 25 -2.72 -13.98 9.67
C TYR A 25 -2.46 -12.48 9.62
N ASP A 26 -3.41 -11.70 9.11
CA ASP A 26 -3.28 -10.25 8.95
C ASP A 26 -3.21 -9.56 10.32
N ALA A 27 -4.01 -9.96 11.31
CA ALA A 27 -3.93 -9.42 12.67
C ALA A 27 -2.53 -9.61 13.29
N LYS A 28 -1.87 -10.76 13.02
CA LYS A 28 -0.53 -11.03 13.56
C LYS A 28 0.59 -10.40 12.73
N MET A 29 0.45 -10.38 11.42
CA MET A 29 1.52 -9.98 10.49
C MET A 29 1.49 -8.51 10.12
N ARG A 30 0.31 -7.86 10.08
CA ARG A 30 0.18 -6.45 9.71
C ARG A 30 0.99 -5.52 10.63
N PRO A 31 0.95 -5.62 11.97
CA PRO A 31 1.77 -4.77 12.84
C PRO A 31 3.27 -4.91 12.54
N LYS A 32 3.75 -6.14 12.33
CA LYS A 32 5.16 -6.43 11.99
C LYS A 32 5.56 -5.86 10.64
N ARG A 33 4.66 -5.90 9.66
CA ARG A 33 4.87 -5.31 8.33
C ARG A 33 4.95 -3.79 8.42
N LEU A 34 4.07 -3.16 9.19
CA LEU A 34 4.11 -1.72 9.41
C LEU A 34 5.40 -1.30 10.13
N GLU A 35 5.84 -2.05 11.13
CA GLU A 35 7.12 -1.80 11.81
C GLU A 35 8.30 -1.93 10.82
N LEU A 36 8.33 -2.98 10.00
CA LEU A 36 9.36 -3.17 9.00
C LEU A 36 9.36 -2.03 7.96
N LEU A 37 8.19 -1.65 7.44
CA LEU A 37 8.06 -0.56 6.47
C LEU A 37 8.50 0.77 7.08
N SER A 38 8.11 1.06 8.33
CA SER A 38 8.54 2.26 9.06
C SER A 38 10.07 2.31 9.18
N LYS A 39 10.72 1.19 9.54
CA LYS A 39 12.19 1.09 9.56
C LYS A 39 12.81 1.33 8.19
N GLN A 40 12.23 0.79 7.12
CA GLN A 40 12.73 0.99 5.74
C GLN A 40 12.57 2.43 5.25
N LEU A 41 11.49 3.12 5.63
CA LEU A 41 11.29 4.53 5.34
C LEU A 41 12.22 5.44 6.15
N ALA A 42 12.59 5.03 7.37
CA ALA A 42 13.54 5.76 8.20
C ALA A 42 15.01 5.58 7.77
N ALA A 43 15.35 4.44 7.16
CA ALA A 43 16.73 4.08 6.82
C ALA A 43 17.34 4.92 5.69
N ALA A 44 16.52 5.45 4.78
CA ALA A 44 17.01 6.27 3.67
C ALA A 44 15.91 7.23 3.17
N PRO A 45 16.28 8.45 2.75
CA PRO A 45 15.33 9.37 2.12
C PRO A 45 14.77 8.77 0.83
N ARG A 46 13.47 8.98 0.60
CA ARG A 46 12.78 8.61 -0.64
C ARG A 46 12.28 9.89 -1.30
N THR A 47 12.34 9.99 -2.61
CA THR A 47 11.71 11.10 -3.34
C THR A 47 10.21 10.85 -3.51
N LEU A 48 9.84 9.59 -3.69
CA LEU A 48 8.47 9.13 -3.90
C LEU A 48 8.21 7.85 -3.12
N VAL A 49 7.04 7.76 -2.49
CA VAL A 49 6.51 6.56 -1.84
C VAL A 49 5.11 6.31 -2.39
N VAL A 50 4.89 5.15 -3.01
CA VAL A 50 3.57 4.76 -3.52
C VAL A 50 3.05 3.58 -2.72
N CYS A 51 1.90 3.75 -2.09
CA CYS A 51 1.20 2.71 -1.34
C CYS A 51 -0.07 2.31 -2.11
N TYR A 52 -0.08 1.11 -2.68
CA TYR A 52 -1.20 0.61 -3.47
C TYR A 52 -2.08 -0.36 -2.67
N GLY A 53 -3.38 -0.33 -2.94
CA GLY A 53 -4.37 -1.17 -2.28
C GLY A 53 -5.28 -0.36 -1.36
N LYS A 54 -6.45 0.04 -1.87
CA LYS A 54 -7.42 0.91 -1.20
C LYS A 54 -7.81 0.44 0.22
N GLY A 55 -7.99 -0.87 0.38
CA GLY A 55 -8.38 -1.46 1.68
C GLY A 55 -7.34 -1.25 2.79
N ASP A 56 -6.07 -1.03 2.43
CA ASP A 56 -4.97 -0.87 3.39
C ASP A 56 -4.58 0.60 3.63
N TRP A 57 -5.24 1.57 2.96
CA TRP A 57 -4.95 3.00 3.12
C TRP A 57 -4.91 3.47 4.57
N PRO A 58 -5.87 3.12 5.46
CA PRO A 58 -5.82 3.54 6.86
C PRO A 58 -4.55 3.07 7.59
N TYR A 59 -4.00 1.92 7.22
CA TYR A 59 -2.77 1.40 7.81
C TYR A 59 -1.53 2.08 7.24
N PHE A 60 -1.52 2.38 5.93
CA PHE A 60 -0.42 3.13 5.32
C PHE A 60 -0.31 4.54 5.90
N LYS A 61 -1.43 5.23 6.14
CA LYS A 61 -1.44 6.57 6.75
C LYS A 61 -0.73 6.59 8.11
N GLN A 62 -0.78 5.51 8.89
CA GLN A 62 -0.08 5.39 10.18
C GLN A 62 1.44 5.47 10.04
N LEU A 63 2.01 5.08 8.89
CA LEU A 63 3.47 5.12 8.66
C LEU A 63 4.01 6.55 8.62
N PHE A 64 3.16 7.51 8.27
CA PHE A 64 3.58 8.89 8.00
C PHE A 64 3.19 9.87 9.11
N GLY A 65 2.41 9.43 10.10
CA GLY A 65 1.93 10.25 11.22
C GLY A 65 0.82 11.22 10.81
N ALA A 66 0.73 12.34 11.51
CA ALA A 66 -0.20 13.41 11.18
C ALA A 66 0.37 14.26 10.03
N ILE A 67 -0.15 14.02 8.82
CA ILE A 67 0.12 14.84 7.62
C ILE A 67 -1.18 15.13 6.89
N ASP A 68 -1.18 16.21 6.12
CA ASP A 68 -2.34 16.63 5.33
C ASP A 68 -2.44 15.81 4.04
N TRP A 69 -3.50 15.01 3.96
CA TRP A 69 -3.82 14.21 2.78
C TRP A 69 -4.75 15.01 1.86
N ALA A 70 -4.31 15.22 0.61
CA ALA A 70 -5.09 15.86 -0.42
C ALA A 70 -5.70 14.80 -1.36
N PRO A 71 -7.03 14.69 -1.44
CA PRO A 71 -7.68 13.80 -2.41
C PRO A 71 -7.47 14.31 -3.83
N LYS A 72 -7.21 13.39 -4.76
CA LYS A 72 -7.00 13.63 -6.19
C LYS A 72 -7.62 12.47 -6.97
N GLY A 73 -8.92 12.53 -7.23
CA GLY A 73 -9.63 11.45 -7.94
C GLY A 73 -9.52 10.11 -7.22
N HIS A 74 -8.89 9.12 -7.86
CA HIS A 74 -8.65 7.77 -7.31
C HIS A 74 -7.45 7.67 -6.36
N TYR A 75 -6.82 8.80 -6.06
CA TYR A 75 -5.59 8.89 -5.29
C TYR A 75 -5.78 9.78 -4.07
N GLU A 76 -4.94 9.57 -3.07
CA GLU A 76 -4.65 10.59 -2.07
C GLU A 76 -3.16 10.87 -2.07
N THR A 77 -2.79 12.13 -1.87
CA THR A 77 -1.39 12.53 -1.88
C THR A 77 -1.05 13.37 -0.68
N ALA A 78 0.20 13.29 -0.23
CA ALA A 78 0.70 14.12 0.84
C ALA A 78 2.20 14.39 0.64
N GLN A 79 2.71 15.37 1.38
CA GLN A 79 4.14 15.62 1.50
C GLN A 79 4.62 15.14 2.87
N TRP A 80 5.71 14.38 2.90
CA TRP A 80 6.26 13.82 4.12
C TRP A 80 7.79 13.83 4.08
N ARG A 81 8.43 14.66 4.92
CA ARG A 81 9.90 14.76 5.02
C ARG A 81 10.61 14.99 3.67
N GLY A 82 10.01 15.79 2.78
CA GLY A 82 10.52 16.04 1.43
C GLY A 82 10.23 14.93 0.42
N SER A 83 9.55 13.85 0.84
CA SER A 83 9.01 12.81 -0.03
C SER A 83 7.59 13.15 -0.45
N ARG A 84 7.27 12.88 -1.72
CA ARG A 84 5.88 12.75 -2.17
C ARG A 84 5.35 11.38 -1.73
N VAL A 85 4.17 11.36 -1.12
CA VAL A 85 3.47 10.11 -0.78
C VAL A 85 2.19 10.03 -1.58
N VAL A 86 1.95 8.89 -2.22
CA VAL A 86 0.74 8.62 -3.02
C VAL A 86 0.07 7.35 -2.51
N LEU A 87 -1.17 7.46 -2.07
CA LEU A 87 -2.05 6.32 -1.88
C LEU A 87 -2.82 6.08 -3.18
N SER A 88 -2.81 4.85 -3.65
CA SER A 88 -3.46 4.45 -4.90
C SER A 88 -4.26 3.17 -4.72
N HIS A 89 -5.19 2.93 -5.65
CA HIS A 89 -5.86 1.64 -5.77
C HIS A 89 -4.86 0.53 -6.14
N HIS A 90 -5.32 -0.72 -6.15
CA HIS A 90 -4.44 -1.84 -6.47
C HIS A 90 -4.01 -1.78 -7.94
N PHE A 91 -2.72 -1.96 -8.23
CA PHE A 91 -2.21 -1.88 -9.62
C PHE A 91 -2.71 -2.99 -10.53
N ALA A 92 -3.19 -4.10 -9.98
CA ALA A 92 -3.88 -5.15 -10.74
C ALA A 92 -5.41 -4.94 -10.81
N GLY A 93 -5.92 -3.80 -10.31
CA GLY A 93 -7.33 -3.45 -10.39
C GLY A 93 -7.68 -2.81 -11.73
N HIS A 94 -8.98 -2.75 -12.05
CA HIS A 94 -9.49 -2.17 -13.29
C HIS A 94 -9.12 -0.69 -13.49
N ASP A 95 -8.77 0.01 -12.41
CA ASP A 95 -8.32 1.39 -12.42
C ASP A 95 -6.89 1.55 -12.98
N PHE A 96 -6.21 0.47 -13.36
CA PHE A 96 -4.83 0.44 -13.88
C PHE A 96 -4.64 -0.40 -15.15
N ASN A 97 -5.71 -0.73 -15.86
CA ASN A 97 -5.66 -1.61 -17.04
C ASN A 97 -5.25 -0.90 -18.34
N THR A 98 -5.09 0.43 -18.32
CA THR A 98 -4.79 1.21 -19.52
C THR A 98 -3.59 2.14 -19.32
N ASP A 99 -2.87 2.42 -20.40
CA ASP A 99 -1.75 3.37 -20.39
C ASP A 99 -2.18 4.77 -19.93
N ALA A 100 -3.42 5.17 -20.23
CA ALA A 100 -3.98 6.45 -19.80
C ALA A 100 -4.09 6.54 -18.27
N GLN A 101 -4.54 5.47 -17.61
CA GLN A 101 -4.63 5.41 -16.15
C GLN A 101 -3.24 5.39 -15.50
N LEU A 102 -2.27 4.70 -16.11
CA LEU A 102 -0.88 4.73 -15.64
C LEU A 102 -0.26 6.12 -15.80
N ALA A 103 -0.56 6.81 -16.91
CA ALA A 103 -0.16 8.19 -17.14
C ALA A 103 -0.77 9.14 -16.10
N GLU A 104 -2.03 8.93 -15.70
CA GLU A 104 -2.67 9.69 -14.62
C GLU A 104 -1.92 9.50 -13.28
N LEU A 105 -1.58 8.27 -12.90
CA LEU A 105 -0.75 8.04 -11.70
C LEU A 105 0.58 8.77 -11.79
N SER A 106 1.25 8.71 -12.95
CA SER A 106 2.52 9.41 -13.18
C SER A 106 2.36 10.92 -12.97
N GLN A 107 1.31 11.52 -13.52
CA GLN A 107 1.00 12.93 -13.29
C GLN A 107 0.78 13.21 -11.81
N VAL A 108 0.02 12.39 -11.09
CA VAL A 108 -0.25 12.60 -9.65
C VAL A 108 1.03 12.44 -8.79
N ALA A 109 1.90 11.51 -9.18
CA ALA A 109 3.14 11.18 -8.47
C ALA A 109 4.25 12.20 -8.69
N PHE A 110 4.30 12.86 -9.85
CA PHE A 110 5.36 13.79 -10.21
C PHE A 110 4.91 15.25 -10.39
N SER A 111 3.61 15.54 -10.25
CA SER A 111 3.13 16.93 -10.23
C SER A 111 3.63 17.66 -8.98
N PRO A 112 4.06 18.93 -9.12
CA PRO A 112 4.54 19.76 -8.01
C PRO A 112 3.47 20.02 -6.94
#